data_AF-A0A800D7W3-F1
#
_entry.id   AF-A0A800D7W3-F1
#
_cell.length_a   1.000
_cell.length_b   1.000
_cell.length_c   1.000
_cell.angle_alpha   90.00
_cell.angle_beta   90.00
_cell.angle_gamma   90.00
#
_symmetry.space_group_name_H-M   'P 1'
#
loop_
_entity.id
_entity.type
_entity.pdbx_description
1 polymer ?
#
loop_
_entity_poly.entity_id
_entity_poly.type
_entity_poly.pdbx_seq_one_letter_code
_entity_poly.pdbx_strand_id
1 'polypeptide(L)'
;WTWDPRLTTSTILWLIYASYLMLRSAMDDEARRARFAAVHGIVGFVSVPITFLAIRWWRTIHPVIFESEGFHLTAPMLITLLFCTGAFTLLYVTLLVHRVRLEQAADEVEQLRLVGW
;
A
#
# COMPACT_ATOMS: atom_id res chain seq x y z
N TRP A 1 2.22 6.07 -24.73
CA TRP A 1 2.94 5.91 -23.45
C TRP A 1 4.31 6.56 -23.59
N THR A 2 4.70 7.47 -22.68
CA THR A 2 5.92 8.29 -22.83
C THR A 2 7.19 7.65 -22.27
N TRP A 3 7.09 6.46 -21.66
CA TRP A 3 8.20 5.77 -21.03
C TRP A 3 8.92 6.57 -19.94
N ASP A 4 8.26 7.56 -19.33
CA ASP A 4 8.80 8.27 -18.18
C ASP A 4 9.06 7.27 -17.03
N PRO A 5 10.22 7.33 -16.34
CA PRO A 5 10.56 6.41 -15.27
C PRO A 5 9.54 6.37 -14.13
N ARG A 6 8.94 7.51 -13.77
CA ARG A 6 7.93 7.59 -12.71
C ARG A 6 6.64 6.91 -13.14
N LEU A 7 6.19 7.16 -14.37
CA LEU A 7 4.99 6.51 -14.89
C LEU A 7 5.18 4.99 -14.99
N THR A 8 6.34 4.54 -15.48
CA THR A 8 6.65 3.11 -15.66
C THR A 8 6.75 2.39 -14.32
N THR A 9 7.46 2.96 -13.35
CA THR A 9 7.54 2.40 -11.99
C THR A 9 6.17 2.39 -11.30
N SER A 10 5.33 3.41 -11.52
CA SER A 10 3.96 3.46 -11.00
C SER A 10 3.06 2.37 -11.61
N THR A 11 3.20 2.06 -12.91
CA THR A 11 2.48 0.94 -13.55
C THR A 11 2.94 -0.41 -12.99
N ILE A 12 4.24 -0.59 -12.79
CA ILE A 12 4.79 -1.80 -12.16
C ILE A 12 4.26 -1.95 -10.73
N LEU A 13 4.27 -0.88 -9.93
CA LEU A 13 3.67 -0.83 -8.60
C LEU A 13 2.20 -1.27 -8.65
N TRP A 14 1.40 -0.71 -9.58
CA TRP A 14 0.00 -1.10 -9.73
C TRP A 14 -0.16 -2.60 -10.05
N LEU A 15 0.64 -3.14 -10.96
CA LEU A 15 0.60 -4.57 -11.32
C LEU A 15 1.01 -5.48 -10.15
N ILE A 16 1.99 -5.06 -9.34
CA ILE A 16 2.39 -5.77 -8.13
C ILE A 16 1.20 -5.87 -7.15
N TYR A 17 0.49 -4.76 -6.93
CA TYR A 17 -0.69 -4.77 -6.04
C TYR A 17 -1.89 -5.51 -6.64
N ALA A 18 -2.10 -5.45 -7.96
CA ALA A 18 -3.11 -6.26 -8.64
C ALA A 18 -2.83 -7.76 -8.46
N SER A 19 -1.58 -8.19 -8.68
CA SER A 19 -1.17 -9.58 -8.45
C SER A 19 -1.28 -10.01 -6.98
N TYR A 20 -1.05 -9.10 -6.02
CA TYR A 20 -1.26 -9.37 -4.60
C TYR A 20 -2.73 -9.70 -4.29
N LEU A 21 -3.66 -8.94 -4.86
CA LEU A 21 -5.10 -9.20 -4.68
C LEU A 21 -5.50 -10.53 -5.32
N MET A 22 -4.99 -10.82 -6.52
CA MET A 22 -5.23 -12.08 -7.22
C MET A 22 -4.68 -13.29 -6.43
N LEU A 23 -3.47 -13.17 -5.89
CA LEU A 23 -2.83 -14.19 -5.05
C LEU A 23 -3.71 -14.48 -3.81
N ARG A 24 -4.22 -13.43 -3.16
CA ARG A 24 -5.08 -13.58 -1.99
C ARG A 24 -6.43 -14.24 -2.33
N SER A 25 -6.98 -13.97 -3.51
CA SER A 25 -8.25 -14.60 -3.93
C SER A 25 -8.10 -16.04 -4.45
N ALA A 26 -6.94 -16.41 -4.96
CA ALA A 26 -6.74 -17.70 -5.63
C ALA A 26 -6.34 -18.86 -4.71
N MET A 27 -6.18 -18.61 -3.41
CA MET A 27 -5.68 -19.60 -2.44
C MET A 27 -6.74 -19.96 -1.40
N ASP A 28 -7.06 -21.24 -1.31
CA ASP A 28 -8.06 -21.79 -0.38
C ASP A 28 -7.50 -22.03 1.04
N ASP A 29 -6.27 -22.53 1.13
CA ASP A 29 -5.58 -22.76 2.41
C ASP A 29 -5.19 -21.42 3.06
N GLU A 30 -5.83 -21.09 4.17
CA GLU A 30 -5.65 -19.83 4.91
C GLU A 30 -4.19 -19.61 5.35
N ALA A 31 -3.56 -20.63 5.96
CA ALA A 31 -2.20 -20.51 6.48
C ALA A 31 -1.18 -20.36 5.35
N ARG A 32 -1.42 -21.01 4.21
CA ARG A 32 -0.61 -20.84 3.01
C ARG A 32 -0.84 -19.44 2.42
N ARG A 33 -2.10 -19.03 2.23
CA ARG A 33 -2.48 -17.71 1.72
C ARG A 33 -1.84 -16.58 2.53
N ALA A 34 -1.91 -16.63 3.86
CA ALA A 34 -1.34 -15.64 4.75
C ALA A 34 0.18 -15.49 4.56
N ARG A 35 0.92 -16.61 4.46
CA ARG A 35 2.37 -16.60 4.26
C ARG A 35 2.77 -16.02 2.91
N PHE A 36 2.17 -16.50 1.82
CA PHE A 36 2.51 -16.02 0.48
C PHE A 36 2.12 -14.55 0.30
N ALA A 37 0.94 -14.14 0.81
CA ALA A 37 0.54 -12.74 0.80
C ALA A 37 1.53 -11.87 1.60
N ALA A 38 1.95 -12.29 2.79
CA ALA A 38 2.92 -11.54 3.59
C ALA A 38 4.26 -11.34 2.85
N VAL A 39 4.82 -12.42 2.28
CA VAL A 39 6.07 -12.34 1.51
C VAL A 39 5.92 -11.43 0.30
N HIS A 40 4.86 -11.64 -0.49
CA HIS A 40 4.58 -10.82 -1.68
C HIS A 40 4.40 -9.35 -1.32
N GLY A 41 3.68 -9.06 -0.23
CA GLY A 41 3.46 -7.69 0.26
C GLY A 41 4.75 -7.00 0.68
N ILE A 42 5.63 -7.70 1.41
CA ILE A 42 6.94 -7.17 1.85
C ILE A 42 7.83 -6.88 0.64
N VAL A 43 7.95 -7.84 -0.28
CA VAL A 43 8.77 -7.66 -1.50
C VAL A 43 8.16 -6.57 -2.39
N GLY A 44 6.84 -6.58 -2.56
CA GLY A 44 6.12 -5.58 -3.34
C GLY A 44 6.25 -4.16 -2.79
N PHE A 45 6.33 -4.00 -1.47
CA PHE A 45 6.53 -2.70 -0.83
C PHE A 45 7.81 -2.00 -1.28
N VAL A 46 8.85 -2.74 -1.67
CA VAL A 46 10.11 -2.17 -2.21
C VAL A 46 9.86 -1.32 -3.47
N SER A 47 8.80 -1.60 -4.23
CA SER A 47 8.45 -0.80 -5.40
C SER A 47 7.95 0.62 -5.04
N VAL A 48 7.48 0.84 -3.82
CA VAL A 48 7.03 2.16 -3.33
C VAL A 48 8.20 3.16 -3.26
N PRO A 49 9.29 2.91 -2.51
CA PRO A 49 10.44 3.82 -2.50
C PRO A 49 11.10 3.93 -3.87
N ILE A 50 11.13 2.86 -4.69
CA ILE A 50 11.63 2.94 -6.07
C ILE A 50 10.81 3.95 -6.89
N THR A 51 9.48 3.87 -6.81
CA THR A 51 8.59 4.80 -7.54
C THR A 51 8.75 6.23 -7.05
N PHE A 52 8.93 6.45 -5.75
CA PHE A 52 9.17 7.76 -5.16
C PHE A 52 10.54 8.36 -5.54
N LEU A 53 11.58 7.53 -5.56
CA LEU A 53 12.94 7.93 -5.90
C LEU A 53 13.18 7.98 -7.41
N ALA A 54 12.27 7.46 -8.24
CA ALA A 54 12.39 7.45 -9.69
C ALA A 54 12.67 8.84 -10.27
N ILE A 55 12.08 9.90 -9.70
CA ILE A 55 12.30 11.28 -10.16
C ILE A 55 13.69 11.84 -9.80
N ARG A 56 14.39 11.21 -8.85
CA ARG A 56 15.74 11.59 -8.39
C ARG A 56 16.83 10.78 -9.08
N TRP A 57 16.56 9.50 -9.32
CA TRP A 57 17.53 8.59 -9.94
C TRP A 57 17.61 8.75 -11.45
N TRP A 58 16.52 9.12 -12.12
CA TRP A 58 16.49 9.28 -13.57
C TRP A 58 16.00 10.65 -14.00
N ARG A 59 16.42 11.04 -15.21
CA ARG A 59 15.90 12.24 -15.88
C ARG A 59 14.42 12.04 -16.19
N THR A 60 13.59 12.90 -15.62
CA THR A 60 12.12 12.87 -15.76
C THR A 60 11.62 14.26 -16.16
N ILE A 61 10.41 14.32 -16.71
CA ILE A 61 9.68 15.57 -16.96
C ILE A 61 9.07 16.17 -15.68
N HIS A 62 9.11 15.45 -14.55
CA HIS A 62 8.48 15.87 -13.31
C HIS A 62 9.40 16.73 -12.43
N PRO A 63 8.89 17.84 -11.87
CA PRO A 63 9.65 18.66 -10.93
C PRO A 63 9.86 17.94 -9.60
N VAL A 64 11.02 18.14 -8.99
CA VAL A 64 11.36 17.61 -7.66
C VAL A 64 10.92 18.64 -6.61
N ILE A 65 10.02 18.23 -5.71
CA ILE A 65 9.37 19.14 -4.74
C ILE A 65 10.09 19.15 -3.38
N PHE A 66 10.83 18.08 -3.08
CA PHE A 66 11.65 17.95 -1.88
C PHE A 66 13.12 17.91 -2.29
N GLU A 67 13.77 19.08 -2.22
CA GLU A 67 15.21 19.26 -2.43
C GLU A 67 15.88 19.71 -1.13
N SER A 68 17.21 19.62 -1.07
CA SER A 68 18.01 20.00 0.10
C SER A 68 17.89 21.50 0.46
N GLU A 69 17.42 22.34 -0.45
CA GLU A 69 17.31 23.79 -0.26
C GLU A 69 15.93 24.26 0.25
N GLY A 70 14.92 23.39 0.34
CA GLY A 70 13.66 23.75 0.99
C GLY A 70 12.43 23.00 0.51
N PHE A 71 11.28 23.33 1.10
CA PHE A 71 9.97 22.82 0.73
C PHE A 71 9.38 23.74 -0.34
N HIS A 72 9.39 23.33 -1.61
CA HIS A 72 8.87 24.14 -2.72
C HIS A 72 7.33 24.07 -2.81
N LEU A 73 6.65 24.23 -1.68
CA LEU A 73 5.19 24.27 -1.59
C LEU A 73 4.75 25.56 -0.90
N THR A 74 3.74 26.21 -1.46
CA THR A 74 3.09 27.34 -0.80
C THR A 74 2.36 26.87 0.47
N ALA A 75 2.17 27.77 1.44
CA ALA A 75 1.51 27.43 2.70
C ALA A 75 0.13 26.75 2.52
N PRO A 76 -0.75 27.18 1.58
CA PRO A 76 -2.01 26.48 1.33
C PRO A 76 -1.80 25.04 0.86
N MET A 77 -0.84 24.79 -0.05
CA MET A 77 -0.54 23.44 -0.55
C MET A 77 -0.01 22.52 0.54
N LEU A 78 0.83 23.04 1.43
CA LEU A 78 1.34 22.27 2.57
C LEU A 78 0.22 21.89 3.53
N ILE A 79 -0.68 22.82 3.86
CA ILE A 79 -1.83 22.54 4.73
C ILE A 79 -2.72 21.48 4.09
N THR A 80 -3.01 21.58 2.79
CA THR A 80 -3.78 20.56 2.07
C THR A 80 -3.09 19.20 2.11
N LEU A 81 -1.77 19.14 1.88
CA LEU A 81 -1.00 17.90 1.94
C LEU A 81 -1.09 17.25 3.33
N LEU A 82 -0.87 18.02 4.40
CA LEU A 82 -0.91 17.52 5.78
C LEU A 82 -2.32 17.08 6.16
N PHE A 83 -3.34 17.84 5.79
CA PHE A 83 -4.74 17.49 6.02
C PHE A 83 -5.11 16.18 5.33
N CYS A 84 -4.82 16.05 4.03
CA CYS A 84 -5.08 14.83 3.28
C CYS A 84 -4.29 13.64 3.85
N THR A 85 -3.01 13.83 4.20
CA THR A 85 -2.18 12.79 4.80
C THR A 85 -2.77 12.32 6.13
N GLY A 86 -3.18 13.25 6.99
CA GLY A 86 -3.85 12.93 8.25
C GLY A 86 -5.18 12.20 8.05
N ALA A 87 -6.02 12.69 7.13
CA ALA A 87 -7.31 12.09 6.82
C ALA A 87 -7.19 10.66 6.27
N PHE A 88 -6.29 10.42 5.31
CA PHE A 88 -6.06 9.09 4.76
C PHE A 88 -5.38 8.15 5.76
N THR A 89 -4.52 8.67 6.65
CA THR A 89 -3.93 7.87 7.73
C THR A 89 -5.00 7.44 8.73
N LEU A 90 -5.89 8.35 9.12
CA LEU A 90 -7.01 8.02 10.01
C LEU A 90 -7.93 6.98 9.36
N LEU A 91 -8.29 7.18 8.10
CA LEU A 91 -9.08 6.22 7.32
C LEU A 91 -8.42 4.83 7.30
N TYR A 92 -7.11 4.78 7.02
CA TYR A 92 -6.35 3.54 7.03
C TYR A 92 -6.40 2.84 8.39
N VAL A 93 -6.15 3.57 9.49
CA VAL A 93 -6.18 3.00 10.85
C VAL A 93 -7.57 2.48 11.19
N THR A 94 -8.63 3.23 10.87
CA THR A 94 -10.01 2.79 11.08
C THR A 94 -10.31 1.49 10.32
N LEU A 95 -9.96 1.42 9.03
CA LEU A 95 -10.16 0.22 8.22
C LEU A 95 -9.34 -0.97 8.73
N LEU A 96 -8.11 -0.74 9.18
CA LEU A 96 -7.25 -1.77 9.76
C LEU A 96 -7.85 -2.35 11.04
N VAL A 97 -8.35 -1.49 11.94
CA VAL A 97 -9.02 -1.93 13.17
C VAL A 97 -10.27 -2.76 12.84
N HIS A 98 -11.09 -2.32 11.89
CA HIS A 98 -12.24 -3.10 11.45
C HIS A 98 -11.85 -4.44 10.83
N ARG A 99 -10.76 -4.49 10.05
CA ARG A 99 -10.27 -5.73 9.45
C ARG A 99 -9.79 -6.72 10.51
N VAL A 100 -9.06 -6.27 11.53
CA VAL A 100 -8.59 -7.13 12.63
C VAL A 100 -9.77 -7.65 13.46
N ARG A 101 -10.75 -6.79 13.77
CA ARG A 101 -11.96 -7.21 14.49
C ARG A 101 -12.77 -8.24 13.72
N LEU A 102 -12.85 -8.09 12.39
CA LEU A 102 -13.54 -9.05 11.53
C LEU A 102 -12.86 -10.43 11.57
N GLU A 103 -11.53 -10.46 11.56
CA GLU A 103 -10.75 -11.70 11.67
C GLU A 103 -10.96 -12.38 13.03
N GLN A 104 -10.88 -11.61 14.13
CA GLN A 104 -11.12 -12.12 15.48
C GLN A 104 -12.53 -12.71 15.66
N ALA A 105 -13.54 -12.05 15.11
CA ALA A 105 -14.91 -12.56 15.15
C ALA A 105 -15.08 -13.83 14.30
N ALA A 106 -14.38 -13.94 13.17
CA ALA A 106 -14.38 -15.15 12.35
C ALA A 106 -13.72 -16.33 13.09
N ASP A 107 -12.59 -16.08 13.75
CA ASP A 107 -11.89 -17.08 14.56
C ASP A 107 -12.77 -17.58 15.73
N GLU A 108 -13.48 -16.67 16.42
CA GLU A 108 -14.39 -17.03 17.52
C GLU A 108 -15.53 -17.94 17.05
N VAL A 109 -16.14 -17.62 15.89
CA VAL A 109 -17.19 -18.45 15.29
C VAL A 109 -16.68 -19.85 14.95
N GLU A 110 -15.45 -19.95 14.42
CA GLU A 110 -14.86 -21.24 14.09
C GLU A 110 -14.54 -22.06 15.36
N GLN A 111 -14.03 -21.43 16.42
CA GLN A 111 -13.81 -22.11 17.71
C GLN A 111 -15.11 -22.65 18.31
N LEU A 112 -16.19 -21.85 18.30
CA LEU A 112 -17.49 -22.29 18.81
C LEU A 112 -18.07 -23.47 18.00
N ARG A 113 -17.85 -23.50 16.68
CA ARG A 113 -18.23 -24.64 15.83
C ARG A 113 -17.48 -25.91 16.19
N LEU A 114 -16.20 -25.79 16.55
CA LEU A 114 -15.36 -26.94 16.92
C LEU A 114 -15.69 -27.49 18.31
N VAL A 115 -16.18 -26.67 19.25
CA VAL A 115 -16.55 -27.08 20.62
C VAL A 115 -18.02 -27.51 20.75
N GLY A 116 -18.89 -27.07 19.84
CA GLY A 116 -20.34 -27.32 19.85
C GLY A 116 -20.82 -28.67 19.31
N TRP A 117 -19.92 -29.65 19.12
CA TRP A 117 -20.21 -31.03 18.74
C TRP A 117 -19.48 -32.02 19.66
#